data_AF-A0A4R6H397-F1
#
_entry.id   AF-A0A4R6H397-F1
#
_cell.length_a   1.000
_cell.length_b   1.000
_cell.length_c   1.000
_cell.angle_alpha   90.00
_cell.angle_beta   90.00
_cell.angle_gamma   90.00
#
_symmetry.space_group_name_H-M   'P 1'
#
loop_
_entity.id
_entity.type
_entity.pdbx_description
1 polymer ?
#
loop_
_entity_poly.entity_id
_entity_poly.type
_entity_poly.pdbx_seq_one_letter_code
_entity_poly.pdbx_strand_id
1 'polypeptide(L)'
;MQRCPNCRARLSGDGDSHCRRCGMELTRLLEAEQAAQQRVVAALGRLEVGDVSGAIAALEQARSLYREPFSALLLDFARSL
;
A
#
# COMPACT_ATOMS: atom_id res chain seq x y z
N MET A 1 3.07 -14.74 0.34
CA MET A 1 3.31 -14.96 1.79
C MET A 1 3.97 -13.72 2.37
N GLN A 2 3.24 -12.92 3.14
CA GLN A 2 3.81 -11.77 3.85
C GLN A 2 4.83 -12.23 4.91
N ARG A 3 5.85 -11.39 5.14
CA ARG A 3 6.88 -11.61 6.15
C ARG A 3 6.83 -10.48 7.17
N CYS A 4 7.10 -10.80 8.44
CA CYS A 4 7.25 -9.78 9.47
C CYS A 4 8.38 -8.80 9.08
N PRO A 5 8.16 -7.49 9.09
CA PRO A 5 9.19 -6.52 8.70
C PRO A 5 10.33 -6.44 9.72
N ASN A 6 10.07 -6.76 10.99
CA ASN A 6 11.09 -6.76 12.04
C ASN A 6 11.98 -8.02 11.99
N CYS A 7 11.40 -9.22 12.08
CA CYS A 7 12.19 -10.46 12.21
C CYS A 7 12.23 -11.35 10.96
N ARG A 8 11.57 -10.94 9.86
CA ARG A 8 11.49 -11.64 8.57
C ARG A 8 10.87 -13.05 8.61
N ALA A 9 10.28 -13.45 9.73
CA ALA A 9 9.51 -14.68 9.85
C ALA A 9 8.32 -14.66 8.88
N ARG A 10 7.96 -15.82 8.33
CA ARG A 10 6.71 -15.95 7.58
C ARG A 10 5.54 -15.72 8.53
N LEU A 11 4.61 -14.85 8.14
CA LEU A 11 3.36 -14.67 8.87
C LEU A 11 2.44 -15.85 8.54
N SER A 12 1.68 -16.29 9.54
CA SER A 12 0.86 -17.49 9.45
C SER A 12 -0.58 -17.10 9.12
N GLY A 13 -0.83 -16.82 7.84
CA GLY A 13 -2.15 -16.39 7.36
C GLY A 13 -2.47 -14.90 7.61
N ASP A 14 -3.51 -14.43 6.93
CA ASP A 14 -4.04 -13.07 7.08
C ASP A 14 -4.85 -12.99 8.40
N GLY A 15 -4.48 -12.07 9.30
CA GLY A 15 -5.26 -11.77 10.51
C GLY A 15 -4.55 -11.93 11.86
N ASP A 16 -3.33 -12.47 11.91
CA ASP A 16 -2.54 -12.47 13.14
C ASP A 16 -2.08 -11.03 13.46
N SER A 17 -2.64 -10.43 14.51
CA SER A 17 -2.27 -9.10 15.00
C SER A 17 -0.84 -9.04 15.55
N HIS A 18 -0.21 -10.20 15.82
CA HIS A 18 1.14 -10.26 16.36
C HIS A 18 2.01 -11.29 15.63
N CYS A 19 3.28 -10.96 15.41
CA CYS A 19 4.24 -11.91 14.87
C CYS A 19 4.57 -12.99 15.91
N ARG A 20 4.27 -14.25 15.59
CA ARG A 20 4.57 -15.41 16.47
C ARG A 20 6.04 -15.60 16.84
N ARG A 21 6.98 -14.98 16.11
CA ARG A 21 8.43 -15.09 16.38
C ARG A 21 8.97 -13.98 17.28
N CYS A 22 8.60 -12.72 17.01
CA CYS A 22 9.18 -11.57 17.72
C CYS A 22 8.17 -10.79 18.55
N GLY A 23 6.90 -11.18 18.55
CA GLY A 23 5.83 -10.51 19.31
C GLY A 23 5.45 -9.12 18.78
N MET A 24 5.98 -8.69 17.63
CA MET A 24 5.64 -7.40 17.03
C MET A 24 4.15 -7.34 16.70
N GLU A 25 3.46 -6.29 17.16
CA GLU A 25 2.10 -5.92 16.77
C GLU A 25 2.10 -5.48 15.28
N LEU A 26 1.18 -6.00 14.48
CA LEU A 26 1.13 -5.87 13.03
C LEU A 26 -0.13 -5.16 12.52
N THR A 27 -1.17 -5.00 13.35
CA THR A 27 -2.49 -4.51 12.93
C THR A 27 -2.37 -3.18 12.21
N ARG A 28 -1.70 -2.19 12.80
CA ARG A 28 -1.54 -0.86 12.19
C ARG A 28 -0.78 -0.89 10.87
N LEU A 29 0.17 -1.82 10.74
CA LEU A 29 0.99 -1.95 9.53
C LEU A 29 0.19 -2.58 8.40
N LEU A 30 -0.61 -3.61 8.70
CA LEU A 30 -1.53 -4.24 7.76
C LEU A 30 -2.66 -3.28 7.33
N GLU A 31 -3.21 -2.52 8.28
CA GLU A 31 -4.20 -1.46 8.01
C GLU A 31 -3.63 -0.40 7.05
N ALA A 32 -2.40 0.05 7.26
CA ALA A 32 -1.75 1.03 6.39
C ALA A 32 -1.50 0.49 4.98
N GLU A 33 -1.06 -0.77 4.86
CA GLU A 33 -0.88 -1.44 3.56
C GLU A 33 -2.23 -1.56 2.81
N GLN A 34 -3.28 -2.01 3.49
CA GLN A 34 -4.60 -2.17 2.90
C GLN A 34 -5.20 -0.81 2.49
N ALA A 35 -5.05 0.21 3.33
CA ALA A 35 -5.48 1.56 3.00
C ALA A 35 -4.71 2.12 1.78
N ALA A 36 -3.40 1.86 1.68
CA ALA A 36 -2.62 2.25 0.51
C ALA A 36 -3.12 1.56 -0.77
N GLN A 37 -3.43 0.27 -0.72
CA GLN A 37 -3.98 -0.48 -1.86
C GLN A 37 -5.33 0.09 -2.32
N GLN A 38 -6.21 0.46 -1.39
CA GLN A 38 -7.48 1.11 -1.73
C GLN A 38 -7.28 2.44 -2.46
N ARG A 39 -6.26 3.23 -2.07
CA ARG A 39 -5.91 4.48 -2.75
C ARG A 39 -5.37 4.25 -4.16
N VAL A 40 -4.58 3.19 -4.37
CA VAL A 40 -4.12 2.78 -5.71
C VAL A 40 -5.30 2.41 -6.61
N VAL A 41 -6.25 1.61 -6.10
CA VAL A 41 -7.47 1.26 -6.86
C VAL A 41 -8.27 2.52 -7.22
N ALA A 42 -8.44 3.45 -6.28
CA ALA A 42 -9.11 4.72 -6.55
C ALA A 42 -8.37 5.58 -7.60
N ALA A 43 -7.03 5.56 -7.60
CA ALA A 43 -6.25 6.27 -8.62
C ALA A 43 -6.46 5.69 -10.01
N LEU A 44 -6.49 4.36 -10.15
CA LEU A 44 -6.75 3.70 -11.43
C LEU A 44 -8.13 4.06 -11.99
N GLY A 45 -9.17 4.05 -11.15
CA GLY A 45 -10.51 4.47 -11.57
C GLY A 45 -10.58 5.94 -11.99
N ARG A 46 -9.74 6.81 -11.41
CA ARG A 46 -9.63 8.22 -11.83
C ARG A 46 -8.91 8.38 -13.17
N LEU A 47 -7.84 7.61 -13.39
CA LEU A 47 -7.15 7.57 -14.69
C LEU A 47 -8.09 7.11 -15.80
N GLU A 48 -8.94 6.11 -15.53
CA GLU A 48 -9.93 5.60 -16.49
C GLU A 48 -10.88 6.70 -17.00
N VAL A 49 -11.30 7.62 -16.13
CA VAL A 49 -12.18 8.74 -16.49
C VAL A 49 -11.42 10.02 -16.88
N GLY A 50 -10.09 9.96 -16.99
CA GLY A 50 -9.23 11.09 -17.36
C GLY A 50 -8.96 12.11 -16.24
N ASP A 51 -9.33 11.84 -14.99
CA ASP A 51 -9.00 12.68 -13.83
C ASP A 51 -7.55 12.44 -13.37
N VAL A 52 -6.59 12.91 -14.15
CA VAL A 52 -5.15 12.75 -13.89
C VAL A 52 -4.74 13.41 -12.57
N SER A 53 -5.21 14.64 -12.30
CA SER A 53 -4.93 15.36 -11.06
C SER A 53 -5.40 14.61 -9.83
N GLY A 54 -6.60 14.05 -9.86
CA GLY A 54 -7.12 13.25 -8.77
C GLY A 54 -6.41 11.91 -8.61
N ALA A 55 -5.97 11.29 -9.71
CA ALA A 55 -5.16 10.08 -9.67
C ALA A 55 -3.81 10.33 -8.99
N ILE A 56 -3.13 11.42 -9.34
CA ILE A 56 -1.87 11.86 -8.70
C ILE A 56 -2.07 12.03 -7.18
N ALA A 57 -3.12 12.75 -6.77
CA ALA A 57 -3.41 12.97 -5.36
C ALA A 57 -3.68 11.64 -4.60
N ALA A 58 -4.39 10.70 -5.22
CA ALA A 58 -4.64 9.39 -4.63
C ALA A 58 -3.35 8.55 -4.50
N LEU A 59 -2.45 8.62 -5.49
CA LEU A 59 -1.16 7.91 -5.46
C LEU A 59 -0.19 8.49 -4.43
N GLU A 60 -0.19 9.82 -4.24
CA GLU A 60 0.59 10.47 -3.18
C GLU A 60 0.09 10.05 -1.79
N GLN A 61 -1.23 9.90 -1.60
CA GLN A 61 -1.81 9.35 -0.38
C GLN A 61 -1.45 7.88 -0.17
N ALA A 62 -1.45 7.06 -1.22
CA ALA A 62 -1.03 5.66 -1.12
C ALA A 62 0.41 5.56 -0.62
N ARG A 63 1.32 6.38 -1.19
CA ARG A 63 2.76 6.40 -0.85
C ARG A 63 3.05 6.92 0.55
N SER A 64 2.22 7.81 1.09
CA SER A 64 2.38 8.30 2.46
C SER A 64 2.02 7.25 3.49
N LEU A 65 1.08 6.35 3.16
CA LEU A 65 0.66 5.22 4.00
C LEU A 65 1.64 4.04 3.90
N TYR A 66 2.02 3.67 2.68
CA TYR A 66 2.89 2.52 2.44
C TYR A 66 3.76 2.74 1.20
N ARG A 67 5.09 2.70 1.39
CA ARG A 67 6.07 2.92 0.32
C ARG A 67 6.31 1.64 -0.46
N GLU A 68 5.50 1.44 -1.48
CA GLU A 68 5.57 0.27 -2.36
C GLU A 68 6.02 0.68 -3.79
N PRO A 69 6.87 -0.12 -4.47
CA PRO A 69 7.43 0.24 -5.77
C PRO A 69 6.41 0.54 -6.87
N PHE A 70 5.33 -0.24 -6.97
CA PHE A 70 4.29 -0.06 -7.97
C PHE A 70 3.58 1.30 -7.82
N SER A 71 3.28 1.74 -6.60
CA SER A 71 2.73 3.09 -6.36
C SER A 71 3.66 4.23 -6.82
N ALA A 72 4.98 3.99 -6.85
CA ALA A 72 5.96 4.94 -7.39
C ALA A 72 5.84 5.04 -8.92
N LEU A 73 5.90 3.89 -9.57
CA LEU A 73 5.87 3.78 -11.02
C LEU A 73 4.57 4.37 -11.59
N LEU A 74 3.45 4.08 -10.93
CA LEU A 74 2.14 4.59 -11.35
C LEU A 74 2.02 6.11 -11.17
N LEU A 75 2.66 6.67 -10.13
CA LEU A 75 2.69 8.13 -9.93
C LEU A 75 3.53 8.82 -11.01
N ASP A 76 4.69 8.27 -11.34
CA ASP A 76 5.54 8.80 -12.40
C ASP A 76 4.85 8.72 -13.77
N PHE A 77 4.13 7.61 -14.04
CA PHE A 77 3.27 7.49 -15.20
C PHE A 77 2.18 8.56 -15.25
N ALA A 78 1.42 8.73 -14.16
CA ALA A 78 0.34 9.71 -14.11
C ALA A 78 0.82 11.16 -14.32
N ARG A 79 2.03 11.49 -13.87
CA ARG A 79 2.67 12.80 -14.08
C ARG A 79 3.15 13.04 -15.52
N SER A 80 3.21 12.00 -16.34
CA SER A 80 3.63 12.08 -17.74
C SER A 80 2.47 12.21 -18.73
N LEU A 81 1.23 12.11 -18.25
CA LEU A 81 -0.01 12.30 -19.02
C LEU A 81 -0.39 13.79 -19.08
#